data_AF-A0A087UL24-F1
#
_entry.id   AF-A0A087UL24-F1
#
_cell.length_a   1.000
_cell.length_b   1.000
_cell.length_c   1.000
_cell.angle_alpha   90.00
_cell.angle_beta   90.00
_cell.angle_gamma   90.00
#
_symmetry.space_group_name_H-M   'P 1'
#
loop_
_entity.id
_entity.type
_entity.pdbx_description
1 polymer ?
#
loop_
_entity_poly.entity_id
_entity_poly.type
_entity_poly.pdbx_seq_one_letter_code
_entity_poly.pdbx_strand_id
1 'polypeptide(L)'
;MNFFSLKESAEVLQTRYNDKNGHREYFIHYEGCNRRLDEWVLPDRFDFTSSRDNFNNQMANRIDQTDRKITRNQKRKHDEINHVQKSYAEMDPTTAALEKEHEAITKIKYVDKIQLGKFEIDTWYYSPYPDEYGKQSKLWLCEFCLKYMRLEKTYRYHQAECTYRQPPGAQIYSKGAISVREVDGKDHKLYCQNLCLLAKLFLDHKTLYFDVEPFTFYVLTECDKMGSHLVGYFSKEKESAGGNNVACILIFPPFQRKGYGKFLIAFSYELSKIEHVIGSPEKPLSDLGKLSYRSYWSWIILDLLKKHKGYLSIKEISNITSIAPCDIIETLQSLNMTKYWRGQHVICVSPKLIEEQLHSCHCKQPKIMVDVSVLKWNPPKKQSKVKKFQQE
;
A
#
# COMPACT_ATOMS: atom_id res chain seq x y z
N MET A 1 4.62 -18.27 -21.99
CA MET A 1 3.36 -18.91 -22.42
C MET A 1 2.24 -18.32 -21.58
N ASN A 2 1.53 -17.32 -22.11
CA ASN A 2 0.37 -16.75 -21.43
C ASN A 2 -0.86 -17.49 -21.94
N PHE A 3 -1.39 -18.38 -21.13
CA PHE A 3 -2.73 -18.92 -21.28
C PHE A 3 -3.59 -18.28 -20.19
N PHE A 4 -4.40 -17.29 -20.56
CA PHE A 4 -5.59 -16.92 -19.80
C PHE A 4 -6.77 -16.98 -20.77
N SER A 5 -7.28 -18.20 -20.94
CA SER A 5 -8.65 -18.45 -21.39
C SER A 5 -9.42 -18.87 -20.13
N LEU A 6 -9.78 -17.89 -19.31
CA LEU A 6 -10.74 -18.07 -18.24
C LEU A 6 -11.96 -17.21 -18.60
N LYS A 7 -13.10 -17.86 -18.83
CA LYS A 7 -14.41 -17.21 -18.92
C LYS A 7 -14.76 -16.69 -17.51
N GLU A 8 -14.29 -15.51 -17.18
CA GLU A 8 -14.57 -14.86 -15.89
C GLU A 8 -15.85 -14.01 -16.03
N SER A 9 -16.73 -14.09 -15.03
CA SER A 9 -17.89 -13.20 -14.91
C SER A 9 -17.39 -11.77 -14.74
N ALA A 10 -17.90 -10.83 -15.53
CA ALA A 10 -17.48 -9.43 -15.50
C ALA A 10 -18.69 -8.49 -15.55
N GLU A 11 -18.65 -7.44 -14.72
CA GLU A 11 -19.63 -6.37 -14.70
C GLU A 11 -19.15 -5.22 -15.60
N VAL A 12 -20.01 -4.75 -16.52
CA VAL A 12 -19.73 -3.55 -17.31
C VAL A 12 -20.03 -2.34 -16.43
N LEU A 13 -18.98 -1.61 -16.03
CA LEU A 13 -19.10 -0.41 -15.21
C LEU A 13 -19.36 0.85 -16.05
N GLN A 14 -18.77 0.94 -17.25
CA GLN A 14 -18.95 2.09 -18.14
C GLN A 14 -18.76 1.72 -19.61
N THR A 15 -19.28 2.57 -20.50
CA THR A 15 -19.05 2.54 -21.95
C THR A 15 -18.55 3.90 -22.43
N ARG A 16 -17.51 3.93 -23.28
CA ARG A 16 -17.05 5.15 -23.96
C ARG A 16 -16.94 4.94 -25.47
N TYR A 17 -17.10 6.01 -26.24
CA TYR A 17 -16.79 6.00 -27.66
C TYR A 17 -15.40 6.64 -27.86
N ASN A 18 -14.47 5.90 -28.46
CA ASN A 18 -13.12 6.37 -28.68
C ASN A 18 -13.02 6.97 -30.10
N ASP A 19 -13.11 8.30 -30.20
CA ASP A 19 -13.07 9.03 -31.47
C ASP A 19 -11.79 8.78 -32.29
N LYS A 20 -10.69 8.37 -31.65
CA LYS A 20 -9.43 8.08 -32.34
C LYS A 20 -9.42 6.73 -33.05
N ASN A 21 -10.14 5.75 -32.47
CA ASN A 21 -10.16 4.36 -32.95
C ASN A 21 -11.51 3.99 -33.61
N GLY A 22 -12.51 4.88 -33.55
CA GLY A 22 -13.85 4.68 -34.13
C GLY A 22 -14.70 3.62 -33.46
N HIS A 23 -14.24 3.04 -32.35
CA HIS A 23 -14.84 1.88 -31.70
C HIS A 23 -15.38 2.24 -30.31
N ARG A 24 -16.39 1.49 -29.86
CA ARG A 24 -16.94 1.56 -28.51
C ARG A 24 -16.11 0.66 -27.59
N GLU A 25 -15.66 1.21 -26.47
CA GLU A 25 -14.88 0.51 -25.44
C GLU A 25 -15.72 0.37 -24.16
N TYR A 26 -15.51 -0.73 -23.44
CA TYR A 26 -16.25 -1.05 -22.21
C TYR A 26 -15.28 -1.19 -21.05
N PHE A 27 -15.52 -0.48 -19.94
CA PHE A 27 -14.73 -0.64 -18.72
C PHE A 27 -15.36 -1.75 -17.89
N ILE A 28 -14.60 -2.80 -17.63
CA ILE A 28 -15.10 -4.01 -16.96
C ILE A 28 -14.44 -4.23 -15.60
N HIS A 29 -15.24 -4.72 -14.65
CA HIS A 29 -14.76 -5.26 -13.39
C HIS A 29 -14.95 -6.77 -13.37
N TYR A 30 -13.87 -7.51 -13.07
CA TYR A 30 -13.92 -8.96 -12.96
C TYR A 30 -14.44 -9.37 -11.58
N GLU A 31 -15.54 -10.12 -11.54
CA GLU A 31 -16.21 -10.47 -10.30
C GLU A 31 -15.28 -11.29 -9.38
N GLY A 32 -15.16 -10.86 -8.13
CA GLY A 32 -14.26 -11.50 -7.15
C GLY A 32 -12.77 -11.20 -7.34
N CYS A 33 -12.40 -10.37 -8.32
CA CYS A 33 -11.02 -9.96 -8.58
C CYS A 33 -10.70 -8.57 -8.02
N ASN A 34 -9.42 -8.29 -7.82
CA ASN A 34 -8.96 -6.97 -7.38
C ASN A 34 -9.18 -5.93 -8.49
N ARG A 35 -9.76 -4.77 -8.16
CA ARG A 35 -10.04 -3.65 -9.10
C ARG A 35 -8.84 -3.17 -9.91
N ARG A 36 -7.60 -3.47 -9.50
CA ARG A 36 -6.40 -3.22 -10.32
C ARG A 36 -6.40 -3.93 -11.67
N LEU A 37 -7.22 -4.98 -11.82
CA LEU A 37 -7.38 -5.75 -13.04
C LEU A 37 -8.47 -5.16 -13.95
N ASP A 38 -9.20 -4.15 -13.47
CA ASP A 38 -10.24 -3.49 -14.25
C ASP A 38 -9.60 -2.76 -15.44
N GLU A 39 -10.19 -2.94 -16.62
CA GLU A 39 -9.62 -2.46 -17.87
C GLU A 39 -10.69 -2.08 -18.90
N TRP A 40 -10.28 -1.27 -19.88
CA TRP A 40 -11.07 -0.98 -21.07
C TRP A 40 -10.90 -2.10 -22.10
N VAL A 41 -12.01 -2.68 -22.52
CA VAL A 41 -12.03 -3.82 -23.45
C VAL A 41 -12.86 -3.53 -24.68
N LEU A 42 -12.50 -4.20 -25.78
CA LEU A 42 -13.25 -4.15 -27.03
C LEU A 42 -14.43 -5.12 -27.01
N PRO A 43 -15.47 -4.89 -27.85
CA PRO A 43 -16.64 -5.76 -27.97
C PRO A 43 -16.27 -7.23 -28.20
N ASP A 44 -15.19 -7.47 -28.95
CA ASP A 44 -14.74 -8.80 -29.36
C ASP A 44 -14.24 -9.68 -28.20
N ARG A 45 -14.00 -9.09 -27.01
CA ARG A 45 -13.65 -9.86 -25.80
C ARG A 45 -14.87 -10.38 -25.03
N PHE A 46 -16.08 -9.95 -25.39
CA PHE A 46 -17.30 -10.45 -24.75
C PHE A 46 -17.78 -11.71 -25.47
N ASP A 47 -17.77 -12.84 -24.78
CA ASP A 47 -18.45 -14.05 -25.25
C ASP A 47 -19.91 -14.03 -24.80
N PHE A 48 -20.80 -13.50 -25.65
CA PHE A 48 -22.24 -13.50 -25.38
C PHE A 48 -22.90 -14.88 -25.61
N THR A 49 -22.16 -15.91 -26.03
CA THR A 49 -22.75 -17.22 -26.34
C THR A 49 -23.24 -17.97 -25.10
N SER A 50 -22.72 -17.67 -23.90
CA SER A 50 -23.17 -18.28 -22.63
C SER A 50 -24.49 -17.73 -22.08
N SER A 51 -25.06 -16.65 -22.64
CA SER A 51 -26.32 -16.06 -22.16
C SER A 51 -27.57 -16.57 -22.88
N ARG A 52 -27.43 -17.30 -24.01
CA ARG A 52 -28.59 -17.84 -24.75
C ARG A 52 -29.01 -19.25 -24.30
N ASP A 53 -28.10 -20.05 -23.76
CA ASP A 53 -28.42 -21.42 -23.32
C ASP A 53 -28.88 -21.53 -21.86
N ASN A 54 -28.76 -20.46 -21.07
CA ASN A 54 -29.12 -20.48 -19.64
C ASN A 54 -30.53 -19.94 -19.30
N PHE A 55 -31.27 -19.40 -20.27
CA PHE A 55 -32.64 -18.90 -20.00
C PHE A 55 -33.71 -20.00 -19.91
N ASN A 56 -33.45 -21.20 -20.46
CA ASN A 56 -34.42 -22.30 -20.44
C ASN A 56 -34.21 -23.33 -19.31
N ASN A 57 -33.06 -23.31 -18.62
CA ASN A 57 -32.75 -24.29 -17.56
C ASN A 57 -32.89 -23.76 -16.13
N GLN A 58 -33.18 -22.46 -15.92
CA GLN A 58 -33.32 -21.89 -14.57
C GLN A 58 -34.75 -21.86 -14.00
N MET A 59 -35.76 -22.31 -14.76
CA MET A 59 -37.15 -22.32 -14.28
C MET A 59 -37.63 -23.68 -13.75
N ALA A 60 -36.83 -24.74 -13.86
CA ALA A 60 -37.22 -26.11 -13.44
C ALA A 60 -36.55 -26.63 -12.15
N ASN A 61 -35.54 -25.94 -11.59
CA ASN A 61 -34.79 -26.42 -10.41
C ASN A 61 -34.99 -25.57 -9.14
N ARG A 62 -36.07 -24.78 -9.04
CA ARG A 62 -36.40 -23.98 -7.85
C ARG A 62 -37.44 -24.61 -6.92
N ILE A 63 -37.59 -25.92 -6.96
CA ILE A 63 -38.32 -26.65 -5.93
C ILE A 63 -37.46 -27.86 -5.57
N ASP A 64 -37.01 -27.88 -4.32
CA ASP A 64 -36.37 -28.99 -3.62
C ASP A 64 -34.83 -28.97 -3.52
N GLN A 65 -34.32 -28.16 -2.59
CA GLN A 65 -33.45 -28.70 -1.53
C GLN A 65 -33.31 -27.73 -0.35
N THR A 66 -33.72 -28.24 0.78
CA THR A 66 -33.74 -27.65 2.12
C THR A 66 -32.33 -27.46 2.70
N ASP A 67 -32.17 -26.31 3.35
CA ASP A 67 -31.26 -25.98 4.45
C ASP A 67 -30.30 -27.09 4.92
N ARG A 68 -29.05 -27.06 4.44
CA ARG A 68 -27.91 -27.57 5.22
C ARG A 68 -27.25 -26.41 5.94
N LYS A 69 -27.69 -26.16 7.18
CA LYS A 69 -27.09 -25.19 8.10
C LYS A 69 -25.62 -25.55 8.36
N ILE A 70 -24.73 -24.72 7.82
CA ILE A 70 -23.29 -24.75 8.14
C ILE A 70 -23.11 -24.41 9.62
N THR A 71 -22.32 -25.23 10.33
CA THR A 71 -22.06 -24.97 11.75
C THR A 71 -21.18 -23.73 11.93
N ARG A 72 -21.43 -22.99 13.01
CA ARG A 72 -20.72 -21.74 13.37
C ARG A 72 -19.20 -21.86 13.33
N ASN A 73 -18.66 -23.06 13.59
CA ASN A 73 -17.23 -23.35 13.59
C ASN A 73 -16.63 -23.54 12.19
N GLN A 74 -17.41 -24.05 11.22
CA GLN A 74 -16.99 -24.18 9.82
C GLN A 74 -17.03 -22.83 9.10
N LYS A 75 -18.02 -21.98 9.40
CA LYS A 75 -18.07 -20.60 8.90
C LYS A 75 -16.87 -19.78 9.39
N ARG A 76 -16.53 -19.91 10.68
CA ARG A 76 -15.37 -19.22 11.28
C ARG A 76 -14.02 -19.63 10.64
N LYS A 77 -13.80 -20.93 10.37
CA LYS A 77 -12.59 -21.39 9.66
C LYS A 77 -12.54 -20.90 8.20
N HIS A 78 -13.68 -20.82 7.52
CA HIS A 78 -13.74 -20.29 6.16
C HIS A 78 -13.40 -18.79 6.11
N ASP A 79 -13.94 -18.02 7.06
CA ASP A 79 -13.69 -16.57 7.17
C ASP A 79 -12.25 -16.26 7.61
N GLU A 80 -11.65 -17.09 8.48
CA GLU A 80 -10.24 -16.97 8.92
C GLU A 80 -9.23 -17.30 7.81
N ILE A 81 -9.52 -18.28 6.94
CA ILE A 81 -8.63 -18.70 5.84
C ILE A 81 -8.68 -17.73 4.65
N ASN A 82 -9.85 -17.14 4.37
CA ASN A 82 -10.05 -16.26 3.22
C ASN A 82 -9.89 -14.76 3.52
N HIS A 83 -9.71 -14.36 4.79
CA HIS A 83 -9.48 -12.95 5.18
C HIS A 83 -10.43 -11.97 4.47
N VAL A 84 -11.73 -12.33 4.47
CA VAL A 84 -12.79 -11.43 4.04
C VAL A 84 -12.68 -10.16 4.88
N GLN A 85 -12.69 -9.01 4.22
CA GLN A 85 -12.57 -7.69 4.83
C GLN A 85 -13.51 -7.56 6.05
N LYS A 86 -13.04 -6.85 7.08
CA LYS A 86 -13.90 -6.42 8.19
C LYS A 86 -15.14 -5.77 7.60
N SER A 87 -16.32 -6.29 7.96
CA SER A 87 -17.57 -5.80 7.42
C SER A 87 -17.74 -4.31 7.75
N TYR A 88 -18.38 -3.57 6.85
CA TYR A 88 -18.85 -2.18 7.01
C TYR A 88 -19.41 -1.81 8.40
N ALA A 89 -19.84 -2.79 9.19
CA ALA A 89 -20.35 -2.63 10.55
C ALA A 89 -19.32 -2.19 11.60
N GLU A 90 -18.00 -2.24 11.31
CA GLU A 90 -16.95 -1.82 12.28
C GLU A 90 -16.45 -0.37 12.09
N MET A 91 -16.92 0.34 11.06
CA MET A 91 -16.52 1.74 10.80
C MET A 91 -17.53 2.72 11.38
N ASP A 92 -17.07 3.93 11.73
CA ASP A 92 -18.01 4.97 12.15
C ASP A 92 -18.94 5.35 10.97
N PRO A 93 -20.19 5.76 11.25
CA PRO A 93 -21.20 5.98 10.21
C PRO A 93 -20.81 7.05 9.17
N THR A 94 -20.03 8.04 9.59
CA THR A 94 -19.54 9.13 8.74
C THR A 94 -18.45 8.65 7.79
N THR A 95 -17.48 7.88 8.28
CA THR A 95 -16.43 7.28 7.45
C THR A 95 -17.01 6.24 6.50
N ALA A 96 -17.93 5.40 6.97
CA ALA A 96 -18.59 4.41 6.13
C ALA A 96 -19.45 5.06 5.01
N ALA A 97 -20.12 6.18 5.30
CA ALA A 97 -20.88 6.92 4.29
C ALA A 97 -19.96 7.60 3.26
N LEU A 98 -18.88 8.24 3.71
CA LEU A 98 -17.87 8.85 2.84
C LEU A 98 -17.17 7.78 1.98
N GLU A 99 -16.86 6.61 2.53
CA GLU A 99 -16.30 5.50 1.78
C GLU A 99 -17.28 4.93 0.76
N LYS A 100 -18.57 4.81 1.08
CA LYS A 100 -19.59 4.33 0.15
C LYS A 100 -19.87 5.32 -0.99
N GLU A 101 -19.87 6.61 -0.70
CA GLU A 101 -19.98 7.68 -1.69
C GLU A 101 -18.70 7.74 -2.56
N HIS A 102 -17.52 7.66 -1.94
CA HIS A 102 -16.26 7.54 -2.65
C HIS A 102 -16.23 6.28 -3.53
N GLU A 103 -16.67 5.12 -3.07
CA GLU A 103 -16.73 3.89 -3.86
C GLU A 103 -17.62 4.05 -5.10
N ALA A 104 -18.74 4.77 -5.00
CA ALA A 104 -19.61 5.04 -6.14
C ALA A 104 -18.95 5.98 -7.17
N ILE A 105 -18.22 7.01 -6.72
CA ILE A 105 -17.53 7.99 -7.58
C ILE A 105 -16.24 7.40 -8.18
N THR A 106 -15.56 6.50 -7.45
CA THR A 106 -14.24 5.92 -7.81
C THR A 106 -14.31 4.68 -8.70
N LYS A 107 -15.51 4.17 -9.01
CA LYS A 107 -15.71 3.04 -9.94
C LYS A 107 -15.19 3.31 -11.36
N ILE A 108 -15.00 4.59 -11.72
CA ILE A 108 -14.58 4.98 -13.06
C ILE A 108 -13.15 5.52 -13.02
N LYS A 109 -12.27 4.80 -13.71
CA LYS A 109 -10.89 5.19 -13.95
C LYS A 109 -10.81 6.01 -15.24
N TYR A 110 -10.64 7.32 -15.12
CA TYR A 110 -10.47 8.22 -16.27
C TYR A 110 -9.01 8.35 -16.74
N VAL A 111 -8.07 8.51 -15.80
CA VAL A 111 -6.64 8.57 -16.10
C VAL A 111 -6.15 7.15 -16.30
N ASP A 112 -5.94 6.74 -17.55
CA ASP A 112 -5.48 5.40 -17.93
C ASP A 112 -3.97 5.24 -17.73
N LYS A 113 -3.20 6.28 -18.05
CA LYS A 113 -1.74 6.29 -18.04
C LYS A 113 -1.15 7.58 -17.48
N ILE A 114 0.08 7.50 -17.00
CA ILE A 114 0.90 8.67 -16.69
C ILE A 114 2.28 8.60 -17.35
N GLN A 115 2.82 9.76 -17.73
CA GLN A 115 4.25 9.94 -18.02
C GLN A 115 4.94 10.46 -16.76
N LEU A 116 5.92 9.73 -16.23
CA LEU A 116 6.76 10.15 -15.12
C LEU A 116 8.24 9.95 -15.48
N GLY A 117 8.92 11.05 -15.79
CA GLY A 117 10.30 10.99 -16.31
C GLY A 117 10.36 10.13 -17.58
N LYS A 118 11.22 9.11 -17.57
CA LYS A 118 11.35 8.14 -18.68
C LYS A 118 10.30 7.04 -18.72
N PHE A 119 9.39 6.97 -17.74
CA PHE A 119 8.42 5.89 -17.63
C PHE A 119 7.04 6.33 -18.08
N GLU A 120 6.41 5.50 -18.91
CA GLU A 120 4.95 5.49 -19.09
C GLU A 120 4.39 4.38 -18.19
N ILE A 121 3.42 4.70 -17.34
CA ILE A 121 2.91 3.81 -16.30
C ILE A 121 1.40 3.73 -16.38
N ASP A 122 0.87 2.51 -16.49
CA ASP A 122 -0.57 2.25 -16.36
C ASP A 122 -1.00 2.40 -14.90
N THR A 123 -2.05 3.18 -14.69
CA THR A 123 -2.61 3.45 -13.35
C THR A 123 -3.55 2.30 -12.93
N TRP A 124 -3.81 2.14 -11.63
CA TRP A 124 -4.61 1.01 -11.12
C TRP A 124 -5.96 1.44 -10.58
N TYR A 125 -6.05 2.66 -10.03
CA TYR A 125 -7.24 3.16 -9.37
C TYR A 125 -7.53 4.60 -9.80
N TYR A 126 -8.78 5.03 -9.54
CA TYR A 126 -9.16 6.43 -9.64
C TYR A 126 -8.34 7.30 -8.67
N SER A 127 -7.96 8.49 -9.13
CA SER A 127 -7.39 9.56 -8.31
C SER A 127 -8.09 10.89 -8.62
N PRO A 128 -8.45 11.68 -7.59
CA PRO A 128 -9.25 12.90 -7.73
C PRO A 128 -8.41 14.10 -8.20
N TYR A 129 -7.80 13.98 -9.38
CA TYR A 129 -7.21 15.12 -10.06
C TYR A 129 -8.32 16.13 -10.41
N PRO A 130 -8.05 17.45 -10.37
CA PRO A 130 -9.06 18.47 -10.70
C PRO A 130 -9.66 18.25 -12.10
N ASP A 131 -10.94 18.60 -12.28
CA ASP A 131 -11.83 18.18 -13.37
C ASP A 131 -11.19 18.12 -14.78
N GLU A 132 -10.43 19.14 -15.16
CA GLU A 132 -9.82 19.20 -16.50
C GLU A 132 -8.68 18.17 -16.71
N TYR A 133 -8.04 17.74 -15.63
CA TYR A 133 -6.98 16.73 -15.58
C TYR A 133 -7.56 15.34 -15.34
N GLY A 134 -8.54 15.25 -14.44
CA GLY A 134 -9.16 13.98 -14.04
C GLY A 134 -9.75 13.23 -15.23
N LYS A 135 -10.27 13.94 -16.24
CA LYS A 135 -10.88 13.34 -17.45
C LYS A 135 -9.90 13.01 -18.59
N GLN A 136 -8.60 13.24 -18.41
CA GLN A 136 -7.60 12.95 -19.44
C GLN A 136 -7.18 11.49 -19.39
N SER A 137 -7.03 10.83 -20.54
CA SER A 137 -6.52 9.45 -20.59
C SER A 137 -5.04 9.35 -20.21
N LYS A 138 -4.26 10.42 -20.44
CA LYS A 138 -2.84 10.49 -20.07
C LYS A 138 -2.52 11.81 -19.35
N LEU A 139 -1.84 11.70 -18.22
CA LEU A 139 -1.24 12.85 -17.53
C LEU A 139 0.28 12.85 -17.68
N TRP A 140 0.86 14.04 -17.69
CA TRP A 140 2.32 14.24 -17.73
C TRP A 140 2.76 14.80 -16.40
N LEU A 141 3.68 14.13 -15.70
CA LEU A 141 4.14 14.54 -14.38
C LEU A 141 5.64 14.82 -14.39
N CYS A 142 6.01 15.96 -13.81
CA CYS A 142 7.41 16.26 -13.51
C CYS A 142 7.93 15.27 -12.46
N GLU A 143 9.02 14.56 -12.77
CA GLU A 143 9.59 13.57 -11.84
C GLU A 143 10.21 14.17 -10.57
N PHE A 144 10.47 15.48 -10.57
CA PHE A 144 11.09 16.18 -9.44
C PHE A 144 10.09 16.95 -8.58
N CYS A 145 9.23 17.79 -9.17
CA CYS A 145 8.27 18.61 -8.40
C CYS A 145 6.84 18.02 -8.36
N LEU A 146 6.61 16.92 -9.10
CA LEU A 146 5.33 16.21 -9.20
C LEU A 146 4.16 17.02 -9.75
N LYS A 147 4.42 18.22 -10.30
CA LYS A 147 3.42 18.98 -11.05
C LYS A 147 2.88 18.10 -12.18
N TYR A 148 1.56 18.05 -12.30
CA TYR A 148 0.84 17.33 -13.35
C TYR A 148 0.38 18.30 -14.45
N MET A 149 0.37 17.84 -15.69
CA MET A 149 0.04 18.59 -16.90
C MET A 149 -0.78 17.72 -17.85
N ARG A 150 -1.63 18.37 -18.66
CA ARG A 150 -2.52 17.70 -19.63
C ARG A 150 -1.81 17.40 -20.95
N LEU A 151 -0.93 18.30 -21.38
CA LEU A 151 -0.32 18.26 -22.71
C LEU A 151 1.19 18.03 -22.63
N GLU A 152 1.72 17.27 -23.57
CA GLU A 152 3.16 17.06 -23.71
C GLU A 152 3.91 18.37 -23.93
N LYS A 153 3.34 19.30 -24.71
CA LYS A 153 3.92 20.62 -24.96
C LYS A 153 4.16 21.40 -23.66
N THR A 154 3.16 21.41 -22.77
CA THR A 154 3.26 22.07 -21.46
C THR A 154 4.26 21.35 -20.53
N TYR A 155 4.35 20.02 -20.64
CA TYR A 155 5.34 19.24 -19.91
C TYR A 155 6.77 19.55 -20.35
N ARG A 156 7.05 19.57 -21.65
CA ARG A 156 8.38 19.92 -22.18
C ARG A 156 8.80 21.35 -21.82
N TYR A 157 7.87 22.30 -21.89
CA TYR A 157 8.13 23.67 -21.41
C TYR A 157 8.46 23.68 -19.92
N HIS A 158 7.69 22.96 -19.10
CA HIS A 158 7.97 22.85 -17.68
C HIS A 158 9.33 22.19 -17.39
N GLN A 159 9.74 21.17 -18.15
CA GLN A 159 11.05 20.53 -17.96
C GLN A 159 12.22 21.50 -18.21
N ALA A 160 12.07 22.45 -19.14
CA ALA A 160 13.08 23.47 -19.41
C ALA A 160 13.19 24.50 -18.26
N GLU A 161 12.05 24.92 -17.70
CA GLU A 161 11.97 25.97 -16.68
C GLU A 161 12.14 25.46 -15.24
N CYS A 162 11.81 24.19 -14.99
CA CYS A 162 11.79 23.64 -13.64
C CYS A 162 13.21 23.57 -13.05
N THR A 163 13.39 24.18 -11.88
CA THR A 163 14.66 24.20 -11.15
C THR A 163 14.82 23.01 -10.18
N TYR A 164 13.75 22.26 -9.93
CA TYR A 164 13.80 21.10 -9.04
C TYR A 164 14.56 19.94 -9.69
N ARG A 165 15.50 19.36 -8.96
CA ARG A 165 16.23 18.13 -9.31
C ARG A 165 16.19 17.07 -8.22
N GLN A 166 15.38 17.30 -7.19
CA GLN A 166 15.21 16.43 -6.04
C GLN A 166 13.91 16.81 -5.31
N PRO A 167 13.34 15.90 -4.50
CA PRO A 167 12.25 16.26 -3.60
C PRO A 167 12.66 17.42 -2.67
N PRO A 168 11.68 18.24 -2.22
CA PRO A 168 11.93 19.25 -1.19
C PRO A 168 12.27 18.59 0.15
N GLY A 169 12.37 19.39 1.22
CA GLY A 169 12.65 18.89 2.56
C GLY A 169 14.11 18.50 2.80
N ALA A 170 14.33 17.90 3.97
CA ALA A 170 15.67 17.59 4.48
C ALA A 170 16.11 16.20 4.02
N GLN A 171 17.34 16.08 3.51
CA GLN A 171 17.94 14.77 3.25
C GLN A 171 18.45 14.17 4.55
N ILE A 172 17.80 13.10 5.00
CA ILE A 172 18.09 12.45 6.29
C ILE A 172 18.86 11.14 6.12
N TYR A 173 18.94 10.61 4.90
CA TYR A 173 19.69 9.38 4.60
C TYR A 173 20.27 9.46 3.19
N SER A 174 21.52 9.03 3.02
CA SER A 174 22.14 8.86 1.71
C SER A 174 23.21 7.78 1.77
N LYS A 175 23.09 6.77 0.90
CA LYS A 175 24.07 5.69 0.78
C LYS A 175 24.06 5.13 -0.64
N GLY A 176 25.23 5.12 -1.29
CA GLY A 176 25.34 4.68 -2.68
C GLY A 176 24.42 5.50 -3.59
N ALA A 177 23.57 4.82 -4.36
CA ALA A 177 22.63 5.46 -5.29
C ALA A 177 21.26 5.77 -4.67
N ILE A 178 21.03 5.59 -3.36
CA ILE A 178 19.73 5.85 -2.74
C ILE A 178 19.79 6.98 -1.72
N SER A 179 18.72 7.77 -1.67
CA SER A 179 18.54 8.88 -0.72
C SER A 179 17.10 8.91 -0.19
N VAL A 180 16.94 9.25 1.09
CA VAL A 180 15.62 9.50 1.71
C VAL A 180 15.56 10.94 2.20
N ARG A 181 14.48 11.61 1.82
CA ARG A 181 14.17 12.97 2.26
C ARG A 181 12.93 12.97 3.14
N GLU A 182 13.03 13.70 4.25
CA GLU A 182 11.91 14.03 5.11
C GLU A 182 11.25 15.32 4.61
N VAL A 183 9.98 15.24 4.28
CA VAL A 183 9.19 16.33 3.71
C VAL A 183 7.99 16.58 4.61
N ASP A 184 7.96 17.73 5.26
CA ASP A 184 6.84 18.14 6.08
C ASP A 184 5.66 18.58 5.20
N GLY A 185 4.47 18.01 5.42
CA GLY A 185 3.28 18.33 4.64
C GLY A 185 2.75 19.75 4.83
N LYS A 186 3.06 20.41 5.96
CA LYS A 186 2.74 21.81 6.20
C LYS A 186 3.68 22.72 5.41
N ASP A 187 4.97 22.44 5.44
CA ASP A 187 5.98 23.29 4.80
C ASP A 187 6.00 23.15 3.27
N HIS A 188 5.64 21.96 2.76
CA HIS A 188 5.68 21.62 1.33
C HIS A 188 4.32 21.12 0.81
N LYS A 189 3.24 21.81 1.19
CA LYS A 189 1.84 21.44 0.91
C LYS A 189 1.58 21.02 -0.53
N LEU A 190 1.97 21.83 -1.52
CA LEU A 190 1.72 21.54 -2.94
C LEU A 190 2.43 20.25 -3.40
N TYR A 191 3.69 20.06 -3.00
CA TYR A 191 4.44 18.85 -3.36
C TYR A 191 3.77 17.60 -2.75
N CYS A 192 3.38 17.67 -1.48
CA CYS A 192 2.74 16.56 -0.78
C CYS A 192 1.34 16.24 -1.34
N GLN A 193 0.56 17.25 -1.72
CA GLN A 193 -0.72 17.06 -2.41
C GLN A 193 -0.53 16.37 -3.78
N ASN A 194 0.45 16.81 -4.56
CA ASN A 194 0.79 16.17 -5.83
C ASN A 194 1.24 14.71 -5.63
N LEU A 195 2.07 14.45 -4.61
CA LEU A 195 2.49 13.09 -4.25
C LEU A 195 1.29 12.23 -3.85
N CYS A 196 0.34 12.76 -3.08
CA CYS A 196 -0.87 12.06 -2.68
C CYS A 196 -1.78 11.71 -3.87
N LEU A 197 -1.98 12.66 -4.80
CA LEU A 197 -2.76 12.43 -6.02
C LEU A 197 -2.08 11.36 -6.91
N LEU A 198 -0.76 11.43 -7.04
CA LEU A 198 0.02 10.43 -7.76
C LEU A 198 -0.07 9.05 -7.07
N ALA A 199 0.02 9.00 -5.75
CA ALA A 199 -0.06 7.76 -4.99
C ALA A 199 -1.44 7.11 -5.07
N LYS A 200 -2.51 7.91 -5.07
CA LYS A 200 -3.89 7.42 -5.15
C LYS A 200 -4.19 6.66 -6.45
N LEU A 201 -3.43 6.91 -7.53
CA LEU A 201 -3.50 6.12 -8.76
C LEU A 201 -3.07 4.66 -8.55
N PHE A 202 -2.38 4.34 -7.46
CA PHE A 202 -1.82 3.01 -7.15
C PHE A 202 -2.23 2.49 -5.76
N LEU A 203 -3.05 3.25 -5.02
CA LEU A 203 -3.58 2.89 -3.71
C LEU A 203 -5.10 3.00 -3.74
N ASP A 204 -5.79 1.90 -3.42
CA ASP A 204 -7.25 1.85 -3.42
C ASP A 204 -7.84 2.69 -2.28
N HIS A 205 -7.43 2.39 -1.05
CA HIS A 205 -7.99 2.93 0.19
C HIS A 205 -7.32 4.22 0.70
N LYS A 206 -6.71 5.03 -0.17
CA LYS A 206 -6.15 6.32 0.25
C LYS A 206 -7.25 7.37 0.30
N THR A 207 -7.61 7.81 1.50
CA THR A 207 -8.72 8.74 1.75
C THR A 207 -8.27 10.21 1.85
N LEU A 208 -7.07 10.46 2.37
CA LEU A 208 -6.53 11.81 2.56
C LEU A 208 -5.52 12.17 1.47
N TYR A 209 -5.83 13.20 0.67
CA TYR A 209 -4.97 13.69 -0.41
C TYR A 209 -4.79 15.22 -0.48
N PHE A 210 -5.71 16.00 0.09
CA PHE A 210 -5.56 17.46 0.18
C PHE A 210 -5.10 17.96 1.55
N ASP A 211 -5.57 17.33 2.61
CA ASP A 211 -5.13 17.63 3.97
C ASP A 211 -3.86 16.85 4.30
N VAL A 212 -2.72 17.46 3.97
CA VAL A 212 -1.38 16.85 4.09
C VAL A 212 -0.61 17.38 5.30
N GLU A 213 -1.08 18.45 5.94
CA GLU A 213 -0.38 19.13 7.04
C GLU A 213 -0.14 18.25 8.27
N PRO A 214 -1.05 17.31 8.64
CA PRO A 214 -0.82 16.37 9.74
C PRO A 214 0.26 15.32 9.47
N PHE A 215 0.82 15.25 8.25
CA PHE A 215 1.70 14.18 7.82
C PHE A 215 3.13 14.66 7.56
N THR A 216 4.08 13.77 7.85
CA THR A 216 5.46 13.83 7.37
C THR A 216 5.65 12.73 6.33
N PHE A 217 6.28 13.06 5.21
CA PHE A 217 6.51 12.16 4.08
C PHE A 217 8.00 11.81 4.00
N TYR A 218 8.31 10.52 3.92
CA TYR A 218 9.66 10.00 3.76
C TYR A 218 9.83 9.50 2.34
N VAL A 219 10.43 10.33 1.50
CA VAL A 219 10.51 10.16 0.05
C VAL A 219 11.83 9.47 -0.31
N LEU A 220 11.72 8.26 -0.86
CA LEU A 220 12.85 7.49 -1.36
C LEU A 220 13.13 7.83 -2.83
N THR A 221 14.40 8.04 -3.13
CA THR A 221 14.89 8.36 -4.47
C THR A 221 16.10 7.53 -4.88
N GLU A 222 16.22 7.25 -6.17
CA GLU A 222 17.48 6.85 -6.82
C GLU A 222 18.20 8.13 -7.29
N CYS A 223 19.47 8.29 -6.97
CA CYS A 223 20.27 9.46 -7.31
C CYS A 223 21.25 9.15 -8.43
N ASP A 224 21.29 10.01 -9.45
CA ASP A 224 22.29 10.00 -10.52
C ASP A 224 22.85 11.41 -10.77
N LYS A 225 23.51 11.63 -11.91
CA LYS A 225 24.09 12.93 -12.28
C LYS A 225 23.04 14.01 -12.61
N MET A 226 21.83 13.58 -12.98
CA MET A 226 20.71 14.45 -13.34
C MET A 226 19.90 14.87 -12.12
N GLY A 227 19.81 14.03 -11.09
CA GLY A 227 19.15 14.39 -9.84
C GLY A 227 18.74 13.19 -8.99
N SER A 228 17.74 13.42 -8.13
CA SER A 228 17.12 12.42 -7.27
C SER A 228 15.72 12.06 -7.80
N HIS A 229 15.61 10.86 -8.37
CA HIS A 229 14.43 10.35 -9.06
C HIS A 229 13.51 9.61 -8.09
N LEU A 230 12.22 9.96 -8.07
CA LEU A 230 11.23 9.36 -7.17
C LEU A 230 11.06 7.85 -7.41
N VAL A 231 11.23 7.06 -6.35
CA VAL A 231 11.08 5.59 -6.37
C VAL A 231 9.86 5.14 -5.57
N GLY A 232 9.61 5.79 -4.44
CA GLY A 232 8.52 5.46 -3.53
C GLY A 232 8.56 6.34 -2.30
N TYR A 233 7.61 6.16 -1.40
CA TYR A 233 7.55 6.89 -0.15
C TYR A 233 6.74 6.14 0.90
N PHE A 234 6.85 6.57 2.15
CA PHE A 234 5.79 6.37 3.13
C PHE A 234 5.42 7.69 3.80
N SER A 235 4.18 7.81 4.26
CA SER A 235 3.72 8.91 5.10
C SER A 235 3.57 8.42 6.55
N LYS A 236 3.76 9.35 7.49
CA LYS A 236 3.59 9.13 8.93
C LYS A 236 2.81 10.31 9.52
N GLU A 237 1.81 10.03 10.33
CA GLU A 237 1.12 11.07 11.09
C GLU A 237 2.07 11.67 12.13
N LYS A 238 2.07 13.00 12.28
CA LYS A 238 2.84 13.69 13.31
C LYS A 238 2.35 13.33 14.72
N GLU A 239 1.04 13.15 14.87
CA GLU A 239 0.39 12.66 16.08
C GLU A 239 -0.53 11.48 15.69
N SER A 240 -0.08 10.25 15.91
CA SER A 240 -0.90 9.06 15.65
C SER A 240 -1.54 8.54 16.93
N ALA A 241 -2.87 8.54 17.00
CA ALA A 241 -3.61 7.99 18.15
C ALA A 241 -3.37 6.48 18.33
N GLY A 242 -3.21 5.75 17.23
CA GLY A 242 -2.95 4.31 17.22
C GLY A 242 -1.48 3.92 17.37
N GLY A 243 -0.56 4.89 17.48
CA GLY A 243 0.88 4.61 17.48
C GLY A 243 1.39 4.06 16.14
N ASN A 244 0.72 4.40 15.04
CA ASN A 244 1.12 3.92 13.72
C ASN A 244 2.42 4.61 13.29
N ASN A 245 3.41 3.83 12.87
CA ASN A 245 4.67 4.39 12.35
C ASN A 245 4.64 4.60 10.83
N VAL A 246 3.61 4.08 10.15
CA VAL A 246 3.33 4.23 8.73
C VAL A 246 1.83 4.38 8.53
N ALA A 247 1.41 5.43 7.81
CA ALA A 247 0.03 5.62 7.37
C ALA A 247 -0.19 5.04 5.96
N CYS A 248 0.58 5.52 4.99
CA CYS A 248 0.60 4.97 3.63
C CYS A 248 2.04 4.61 3.24
N ILE A 249 2.22 3.53 2.47
CA ILE A 249 3.49 3.16 1.87
C ILE A 249 3.28 2.73 0.43
N LEU A 250 4.12 3.24 -0.48
CA LEU A 250 4.03 2.94 -1.91
C LEU A 250 5.41 2.89 -2.54
N ILE A 251 5.63 1.86 -3.35
CA ILE A 251 6.71 1.82 -4.35
C ILE A 251 6.07 1.91 -5.72
N PHE A 252 6.52 2.87 -6.54
CA PHE A 252 5.95 3.08 -7.87
C PHE A 252 6.19 1.85 -8.76
N PRO A 253 5.25 1.49 -9.66
CA PRO A 253 5.29 0.22 -10.39
C PRO A 253 6.63 -0.14 -11.06
N PRO A 254 7.34 0.80 -11.74
CA PRO A 254 8.63 0.50 -12.38
C PRO A 254 9.76 0.08 -11.41
N PHE A 255 9.57 0.32 -10.11
CA PHE A 255 10.56 0.06 -9.07
C PHE A 255 10.15 -1.08 -8.11
N GLN A 256 8.99 -1.69 -8.32
CA GLN A 256 8.54 -2.82 -7.50
C GLN A 256 9.46 -4.05 -7.67
N ARG A 257 9.46 -4.93 -6.65
CA ARG A 257 10.27 -6.18 -6.60
C ARG A 257 11.81 -5.98 -6.67
N LYS A 258 12.31 -4.75 -6.59
CA LYS A 258 13.75 -4.43 -6.53
C LYS A 258 14.34 -4.37 -5.10
N GLY A 259 13.51 -4.44 -4.08
CA GLY A 259 13.92 -4.41 -2.66
C GLY A 259 13.54 -3.13 -1.91
N TYR A 260 13.14 -2.08 -2.62
CA TYR A 260 12.78 -0.77 -2.04
C TYR A 260 11.63 -0.82 -1.03
N GLY A 261 10.65 -1.71 -1.22
CA GLY A 261 9.55 -1.87 -0.26
C GLY A 261 10.04 -2.33 1.11
N LYS A 262 10.89 -3.36 1.16
CA LYS A 262 11.52 -3.82 2.40
C LYS A 262 12.44 -2.76 3.01
N PHE A 263 13.13 -1.98 2.17
CA PHE A 263 13.96 -0.87 2.63
C PHE A 263 13.12 0.20 3.33
N LEU A 264 11.99 0.65 2.74
CA LEU A 264 11.12 1.65 3.37
C LEU A 264 10.49 1.14 4.67
N ILE A 265 10.08 -0.13 4.73
CA ILE A 265 9.58 -0.75 5.96
C ILE A 265 10.68 -0.77 7.03
N ALA A 266 11.91 -1.20 6.68
CA ALA A 266 13.03 -1.17 7.62
C ALA A 266 13.30 0.26 8.11
N PHE A 267 13.28 1.22 7.20
CA PHE A 267 13.52 2.63 7.48
C PHE A 267 12.50 3.18 8.48
N SER A 268 11.20 2.86 8.33
CA SER A 268 10.17 3.31 9.27
C SER A 268 10.38 2.76 10.68
N TYR A 269 10.87 1.52 10.82
CA TYR A 269 11.24 0.96 12.12
C TYR A 269 12.52 1.55 12.71
N GLU A 270 13.53 1.90 11.90
CA GLU A 270 14.71 2.62 12.40
C GLU A 270 14.33 3.98 13.01
N LEU A 271 13.38 4.69 12.40
CA LEU A 271 12.84 5.91 13.00
C LEU A 271 12.13 5.63 14.34
N SER A 272 11.30 4.59 14.40
CA SER A 272 10.62 4.18 15.65
C SER A 272 11.62 3.82 16.76
N LYS A 273 12.75 3.19 16.43
CA LYS A 273 13.82 2.87 17.39
C LYS A 273 14.47 4.13 17.95
N ILE A 274 14.78 5.11 17.10
CA ILE A 274 15.35 6.41 17.51
C ILE A 274 14.35 7.18 18.39
N GLU A 275 13.05 7.08 18.12
CA GLU A 275 11.99 7.67 18.94
C GLU A 275 11.71 6.92 20.25
N HIS A 276 12.29 5.72 20.42
CA HIS A 276 11.98 4.79 21.51
C HIS A 276 10.48 4.44 21.60
N VAL A 277 9.83 4.28 20.45
CA VAL A 277 8.43 3.87 20.36
C VAL A 277 8.29 2.53 19.65
N ILE A 278 7.20 1.85 19.98
CA ILE A 278 6.73 0.66 19.26
C ILE A 278 5.76 1.13 18.18
N GLY A 279 5.88 0.57 16.98
CA GLY A 279 5.05 0.93 15.83
C GLY A 279 4.47 -0.29 15.13
N SER A 280 3.36 -0.04 14.44
CA SER A 280 2.71 -0.94 13.47
C SER A 280 2.26 -0.08 12.29
N PRO A 281 2.14 -0.63 11.06
CA PRO A 281 1.48 0.11 9.99
C PRO A 281 -0.03 0.26 10.26
N GLU A 282 -0.58 1.36 9.74
CA GLU A 282 -2.03 1.58 9.70
C GLU A 282 -2.72 0.42 8.95
N LYS A 283 -3.90 0.03 9.45
CA LYS A 283 -4.71 -1.07 8.93
C LYS A 283 -6.01 -0.48 8.34
N PRO A 284 -6.55 -1.04 7.23
CA PRO A 284 -6.10 -2.24 6.54
C PRO A 284 -4.92 -2.02 5.57
N LEU A 285 -3.98 -2.98 5.54
CA LEU A 285 -2.91 -3.02 4.55
C LEU A 285 -3.42 -3.55 3.19
N SER A 286 -2.83 -3.05 2.09
CA SER A 286 -2.99 -3.68 0.76
C SER A 286 -2.36 -5.08 0.73
N ASP A 287 -2.79 -5.95 -0.20
CA ASP A 287 -2.24 -7.32 -0.30
C ASP A 287 -0.72 -7.34 -0.50
N LEU A 288 -0.21 -6.44 -1.35
CA LEU A 288 1.22 -6.27 -1.56
C LEU A 288 1.93 -5.75 -0.29
N GLY A 289 1.26 -4.86 0.45
CA GLY A 289 1.71 -4.38 1.75
C GLY A 289 1.83 -5.52 2.76
N LYS A 290 0.77 -6.32 2.96
CA LYS A 290 0.74 -7.48 3.86
C LYS A 290 1.87 -8.46 3.56
N LEU A 291 2.06 -8.83 2.29
CA LEU A 291 3.14 -9.73 1.88
C LEU A 291 4.53 -9.14 2.18
N SER A 292 4.70 -7.84 1.97
CA SER A 292 5.98 -7.15 2.21
C SER A 292 6.31 -7.07 3.71
N TYR A 293 5.33 -6.69 4.55
CA TYR A 293 5.47 -6.63 6.00
C TYR A 293 5.72 -8.02 6.60
N ARG A 294 4.93 -9.03 6.22
CA ARG A 294 5.14 -10.40 6.68
C ARG A 294 6.55 -10.90 6.34
N SER A 295 7.00 -10.70 5.10
CA SER A 295 8.35 -11.11 4.70
C SER A 295 9.46 -10.34 5.42
N TYR A 296 9.25 -9.07 5.76
CA TYR A 296 10.19 -8.28 6.56
C TYR A 296 10.22 -8.75 8.01
N TRP A 297 9.06 -8.86 8.67
CA TRP A 297 8.94 -9.31 10.06
C TRP A 297 9.49 -10.72 10.27
N SER A 298 9.16 -11.67 9.39
CA SER A 298 9.70 -13.02 9.47
C SER A 298 11.23 -13.00 9.43
N TRP A 299 11.82 -12.27 8.49
CA TRP A 299 13.28 -12.22 8.38
C TRP A 299 13.95 -11.58 9.61
N ILE A 300 13.48 -10.41 10.05
CA ILE A 300 14.14 -9.69 11.16
C ILE A 300 14.00 -10.44 12.49
N ILE A 301 12.85 -11.09 12.73
CA ILE A 301 12.64 -11.90 13.93
C ILE A 301 13.52 -13.15 13.90
N LEU A 302 13.59 -13.85 12.77
CA LEU A 302 14.45 -15.04 12.63
C LEU A 302 15.94 -14.71 12.74
N ASP A 303 16.39 -13.62 12.11
CA ASP A 303 17.77 -13.15 12.20
C ASP A 303 18.16 -12.78 13.64
N LEU A 304 17.24 -12.12 14.37
CA LEU A 304 17.44 -11.80 15.78
C LEU A 304 17.51 -13.07 16.65
N LEU A 305 16.57 -14.01 16.49
CA LEU A 305 16.57 -15.28 17.21
C LEU A 305 17.82 -16.12 16.91
N LYS A 306 18.34 -16.07 15.67
CA LYS A 306 19.59 -16.77 15.29
C LYS A 306 20.82 -16.18 15.97
N LYS A 307 20.89 -14.85 16.08
CA LYS A 307 22.06 -14.13 16.63
C LYS A 307 22.09 -14.13 18.16
N HIS A 308 20.92 -14.17 18.79
CA HIS A 308 20.83 -14.11 20.25
C HIS A 308 21.18 -15.46 20.89
N LYS A 309 22.01 -15.43 21.94
CA LYS A 309 22.32 -16.61 22.75
C LYS A 309 21.31 -16.72 23.88
N GLY A 310 20.46 -17.74 23.85
CA GLY A 310 19.44 -17.99 24.87
C GLY A 310 18.02 -17.61 24.45
N TYR A 311 17.10 -17.62 25.41
CA TYR A 311 15.68 -17.36 25.17
C TYR A 311 15.41 -15.86 25.04
N LEU A 312 14.62 -15.47 24.03
CA LEU A 312 14.06 -14.13 23.89
C LEU A 312 12.55 -14.18 24.14
N SER A 313 12.05 -13.23 24.92
CA SER A 313 10.63 -12.97 25.09
C SER A 313 10.09 -12.07 23.97
N ILE A 314 8.77 -12.11 23.74
CA ILE A 314 8.10 -11.22 22.79
C ILE A 314 8.35 -9.74 23.13
N LYS A 315 8.40 -9.42 24.43
CA LYS A 315 8.66 -8.05 24.90
C LYS A 315 10.07 -7.59 24.55
N GLU A 316 11.08 -8.45 24.70
CA GLU A 316 12.46 -8.12 24.32
C GLU A 316 12.60 -7.94 22.81
N ILE A 317 11.97 -8.82 22.01
CA ILE A 317 11.94 -8.66 20.54
C ILE A 317 11.29 -7.32 20.18
N SER A 318 10.17 -6.96 20.81
CA SER A 318 9.47 -5.70 20.58
C SER A 318 10.35 -4.50 20.91
N ASN A 319 11.04 -4.52 22.06
CA ASN A 319 11.93 -3.44 22.48
C ASN A 319 13.14 -3.27 21.53
N ILE A 320 13.69 -4.37 21.00
CA ILE A 320 14.86 -4.34 20.10
C ILE A 320 14.46 -3.88 18.69
N THR A 321 13.29 -4.33 18.22
CA THR A 321 12.87 -4.16 16.82
C THR A 321 11.90 -2.99 16.59
N SER A 322 11.32 -2.45 17.67
CA SER A 322 10.17 -1.53 17.65
C SER A 322 8.90 -2.11 17.00
N ILE A 323 8.84 -3.42 16.75
CA ILE A 323 7.64 -4.09 16.20
C ILE A 323 6.62 -4.32 17.32
N ALA A 324 5.35 -4.05 17.03
CA ALA A 324 4.27 -4.30 17.97
C ALA A 324 4.21 -5.78 18.41
N PRO A 325 3.97 -6.08 19.70
CA PRO A 325 3.87 -7.45 20.19
C PRO A 325 2.84 -8.29 19.44
N CYS A 326 1.72 -7.70 19.03
CA CYS A 326 0.69 -8.38 18.23
C CYS A 326 1.22 -8.84 16.87
N ASP A 327 1.98 -8.00 16.16
CA ASP A 327 2.56 -8.32 14.86
C ASP A 327 3.68 -9.39 15.00
N ILE A 328 4.44 -9.37 16.10
CA ILE A 328 5.42 -10.42 16.44
C ILE A 328 4.70 -11.76 16.66
N ILE A 329 3.63 -11.77 17.45
CA ILE A 329 2.83 -12.97 17.74
C ILE A 329 2.25 -13.53 16.43
N GLU A 330 1.61 -12.69 15.62
CA GLU A 330 1.02 -13.10 14.33
C GLU A 330 2.09 -13.68 13.40
N THR A 331 3.26 -13.03 13.32
CA THR A 331 4.37 -13.50 12.49
C THR A 331 4.86 -14.87 12.94
N LEU A 332 5.13 -15.04 14.24
CA LEU A 332 5.62 -16.31 14.79
C LEU A 332 4.58 -17.43 14.73
N GLN A 333 3.29 -17.11 14.90
CA GLN A 333 2.20 -18.06 14.68
C GLN A 333 2.18 -18.54 13.23
N SER A 334 2.35 -17.63 12.27
CA SER A 334 2.40 -17.97 10.84
C SER A 334 3.61 -18.84 10.45
N LEU A 335 4.64 -18.87 11.30
CA LEU A 335 5.85 -19.70 11.18
C LEU A 335 5.77 -20.97 12.04
N ASN A 336 4.66 -21.21 12.76
CA ASN A 336 4.50 -22.30 13.73
C ASN A 336 5.55 -22.31 14.85
N MET A 337 5.98 -21.12 15.31
CA MET A 337 7.08 -20.91 16.26
C MET A 337 6.64 -20.47 17.66
N THR A 338 5.34 -20.36 17.91
CA THR A 338 4.77 -20.00 19.23
C THR A 338 3.83 -21.07 19.75
N LYS A 339 3.82 -21.25 21.07
CA LYS A 339 2.80 -22.02 21.79
C LYS A 339 2.07 -21.11 22.78
N TYR A 340 0.81 -21.42 23.07
CA TYR A 340 0.05 -20.75 24.11
C TYR A 340 0.16 -21.55 25.41
N TRP A 341 0.67 -20.92 26.47
CA TRP A 341 0.89 -21.55 27.76
C TRP A 341 0.49 -20.59 28.89
N ARG A 342 -0.40 -21.05 29.79
CA ARG A 342 -0.88 -20.28 30.96
C ARG A 342 -1.30 -18.83 30.65
N GLY A 343 -2.01 -18.63 29.54
CA GLY A 343 -2.48 -17.29 29.16
C GLY A 343 -1.46 -16.42 28.42
N GLN A 344 -0.28 -16.96 28.08
CA GLN A 344 0.79 -16.23 27.42
C GLN A 344 1.30 -16.96 26.17
N HIS A 345 1.73 -16.18 25.17
CA HIS A 345 2.45 -16.72 24.02
C HIS A 345 3.92 -16.90 24.38
N VAL A 346 4.41 -18.13 24.24
CA VAL A 346 5.80 -18.51 24.51
C VAL A 346 6.45 -18.90 23.18
N ILE A 347 7.65 -18.36 22.94
CA ILE A 347 8.48 -18.69 21.79
C ILE A 347 9.13 -20.04 22.04
N CYS A 348 8.81 -21.03 21.19
CA CYS A 348 9.28 -22.41 21.34
C CYS A 348 9.94 -22.85 20.03
N VAL A 349 11.23 -22.54 19.87
CA VAL A 349 11.93 -22.71 18.59
C VAL A 349 13.29 -23.36 18.81
N SER A 350 13.63 -24.36 17.99
CA SER A 350 14.97 -24.94 17.94
C SER A 350 15.85 -24.21 16.91
N PRO A 351 17.19 -24.16 17.09
CA PRO A 351 18.08 -23.57 16.10
C PRO A 351 17.90 -24.15 14.69
N LYS A 352 17.66 -25.46 14.60
CA LYS A 352 17.39 -26.16 13.33
C LYS A 352 16.15 -25.61 12.61
N LEU A 353 15.06 -25.37 13.35
CA LEU A 353 13.83 -24.82 12.77
C LEU A 353 14.04 -23.38 12.28
N ILE A 354 14.87 -22.58 12.96
CA ILE A 354 15.23 -21.22 12.51
C ILE A 354 15.96 -21.28 11.17
N GLU A 355 16.95 -22.16 11.05
CA GLU A 355 17.70 -22.33 9.80
C GLU A 355 16.81 -22.79 8.64
N GLU A 356 15.95 -23.79 8.88
CA GLU A 356 14.97 -24.26 7.89
C GLU A 356 14.06 -23.12 7.40
N GLN A 357 13.55 -22.28 8.31
CA GLN A 357 12.72 -21.13 7.94
C GLN A 357 13.51 -20.05 7.19
N LEU A 358 14.77 -19.77 7.57
CA LEU A 358 15.63 -18.80 6.87
C LEU A 358 15.97 -19.24 5.45
N HIS A 359 16.04 -20.54 5.18
CA HIS A 359 16.22 -21.09 3.84
C HIS A 359 14.93 -21.10 3.01
N SER A 360 13.76 -20.86 3.62
CA SER A 360 12.49 -20.77 2.90
C SER A 360 12.43 -19.53 1.99
N CYS A 361 11.71 -19.64 0.88
CA CYS A 361 11.59 -18.57 -0.10
C CYS A 361 10.91 -17.29 0.44
N HIS A 362 10.17 -17.40 1.54
CA HIS A 362 9.41 -16.31 2.18
C HIS A 362 10.27 -15.44 3.11
N CYS A 363 11.38 -15.98 3.63
CA CYS A 363 12.23 -15.34 4.65
C CYS A 363 13.57 -14.86 4.06
N LYS A 364 13.57 -14.40 2.80
CA LYS A 364 14.80 -13.91 2.16
C LYS A 364 15.29 -12.62 2.80
N GLN A 365 16.60 -12.57 3.04
CA GLN A 365 17.32 -11.37 3.45
C GLN A 365 16.98 -10.18 2.54
N PRO A 366 16.68 -8.99 3.11
CA PRO A 366 16.51 -7.78 2.33
C PRO A 366 17.75 -7.50 1.49
N LYS A 367 17.55 -7.28 0.18
CA LYS A 367 18.64 -6.94 -0.75
C LYS A 367 19.32 -5.61 -0.40
N ILE A 368 18.55 -4.70 0.19
CA ILE A 368 18.98 -3.36 0.56
C ILE A 368 18.69 -3.22 2.05
N MET A 369 19.76 -3.09 2.85
CA MET A 369 19.69 -2.89 4.29
C MET A 369 19.84 -1.40 4.61
N VAL A 370 19.11 -0.93 5.61
CA VAL A 370 19.27 0.43 6.13
C VAL A 370 20.56 0.49 6.93
N ASP A 371 21.42 1.46 6.61
CA ASP A 371 22.63 1.73 7.39
C ASP A 371 22.38 2.88 8.37
N VAL A 372 22.23 2.53 9.64
CA VAL A 372 21.92 3.50 10.71
C VAL A 372 23.03 4.53 10.89
N SER A 373 24.28 4.22 10.52
CA SER A 373 25.42 5.15 10.69
C SER A 373 25.33 6.40 9.81
N VAL A 374 24.58 6.33 8.71
CA VAL A 374 24.37 7.45 7.77
C VAL A 374 22.97 8.06 7.89
N LEU A 375 22.13 7.55 8.79
CA LEU A 375 20.82 8.12 9.12
C LEU A 375 21.00 9.33 10.04
N LYS A 376 20.88 10.52 9.47
CA LYS A 376 21.00 11.81 10.15
C LYS A 376 19.61 12.33 10.48
N TRP A 377 19.02 11.81 11.56
CA TRP A 377 17.66 12.16 11.95
C TRP A 377 17.53 12.26 13.47
N ASN A 378 16.72 13.21 13.93
CA ASN A 378 16.38 13.38 15.35
C ASN A 378 14.85 13.48 15.48
N PRO A 379 14.26 12.93 16.56
CA PRO A 379 12.83 13.06 16.80
C PRO A 379 12.36 14.52 16.84
N PRO A 380 11.20 14.86 16.24
CA PRO A 380 10.62 16.17 16.39
C PRO A 380 10.38 16.49 17.87
N LYS A 381 10.64 17.74 18.28
CA LYS A 381 10.31 18.18 19.64
C LYS A 381 8.79 18.09 19.82
N LYS A 382 8.32 17.15 20.65
CA LYS A 382 6.91 17.09 21.05
C LYS A 382 6.55 18.40 21.73
N GLN A 383 5.61 19.16 21.18
CA GLN A 383 5.03 20.30 21.90
C GLN A 383 4.32 19.73 23.13
N SER A 384 4.86 20.01 24.32
CA SER A 384 4.23 19.64 25.57
C SER A 384 2.85 20.30 25.63
N LYS A 385 1.77 19.52 25.50
CA LYS A 385 0.41 19.99 25.75
C LYS A 385 0.36 20.43 27.21
N VAL A 386 0.43 21.74 27.44
CA VAL A 386 0.20 22.36 28.75
C VAL A 386 -1.24 22.01 29.12
N LYS A 387 -1.41 21.06 30.03
CA LYS A 387 -2.71 20.80 30.65
C LYS A 387 -3.10 22.06 31.41
N LYS A 388 -3.97 22.89 30.82
CA LYS A 388 -4.75 23.85 31.59
C LYS A 388 -5.64 23.04 32.52
N PHE A 389 -5.20 22.85 33.76
CA PHE A 389 -6.12 22.55 34.84
C PHE A 389 -7.03 23.76 34.99
N GLN A 390 -8.29 23.62 34.60
CA GLN A 390 -9.34 24.53 35.01
C GLN A 390 -9.52 24.36 36.52
N GLN A 391 -9.18 25.41 37.27
CA GLN A 391 -9.75 25.66 38.57
C GLN A 391 -11.09 26.35 38.33
N GLU A 392 -12.19 25.65 38.58
CA GLU A 392 -13.42 26.21 39.14
C GLU A 392 -13.98 25.21 40.15
#